data_AF-A0A919N6T4-F1
#
_entry.id   AF-A0A919N6T4-F1
#
_cell.length_a   1.000
_cell.length_b   1.000
_cell.length_c   1.000
_cell.angle_alpha   90.00
_cell.angle_beta   90.00
_cell.angle_gamma   90.00
#
_symmetry.space_group_name_H-M   'P 1'
#
loop_
_entity.id
_entity.type
_entity.pdbx_description
1 polymer ?
#
loop_
_entity_poly.entity_id
_entity_poly.type
_entity_poly.pdbx_seq_one_letter_code
_entity_poly.pdbx_strand_id
1 'polypeptide(L)'
;MTDRADVYVLPHADPTVCLVADGRRVHDLHVSAVERLGDAVLRRWRDHDAGEPATRAVLAAAAKVLAGFDPSARVAALGAAIALGDPGGTWPVRLWLDDLELVDGTTERPSDILRAAAGVPFTDEVATVLAAATRERPVLWIDRDQQLPALAALAHRLRTPVSLAGGFAGAHWAVLRGWLPAGSDLVDVPVYWRLRTCGGGEARWLTRAAGQAWLDYVSADEVRAAGPASGCVAAILGVTAADATGVITAEGERLDWPALTAFAIALDRRGGRLLVEQMLGAPGETAQSTLGTADRLADADLPWRIAGSRPFHLPAQRDGAAPGWAGRPVTVLPGDAALARGPRFAQADLRAVQPDVTARLRRRGRLAPARVAGAYLRLARDTPAADGPALAPGVVVVTIDGECWLVDLAAVRTLRLDPRIGARLAALPPGAPITSAFTGNTRVAAGVTAMLAGTGVLAGVPHADPGGHR
;
A
#
# COMPACT_ATOMS: atom_id res chain seq x y z
N MET A 1 -35.89 8.50 -15.98
CA MET A 1 -34.62 8.26 -15.28
C MET A 1 -33.63 9.27 -15.83
N THR A 2 -33.26 10.29 -15.07
CA THR A 2 -32.20 11.22 -15.47
C THR A 2 -30.89 10.46 -15.49
N ASP A 3 -30.27 10.32 -16.67
CA ASP A 3 -28.95 9.71 -16.83
C ASP A 3 -27.97 10.50 -15.96
N ARG A 4 -27.47 9.86 -14.89
CA ARG A 4 -26.45 10.46 -14.03
C ARG A 4 -25.10 10.15 -14.68
N ALA A 5 -24.31 11.18 -14.94
CA ALA A 5 -22.99 11.03 -15.56
C ALA A 5 -22.12 9.98 -14.85
N ASP A 6 -21.40 9.20 -15.65
CA ASP A 6 -20.47 8.18 -15.18
C ASP A 6 -19.29 8.80 -14.40
N VAL A 7 -18.79 8.06 -13.41
CA VAL A 7 -17.65 8.44 -12.56
C VAL A 7 -16.39 7.71 -13.03
N TYR A 8 -15.31 8.44 -13.27
CA TYR A 8 -14.03 7.91 -13.69
C TYR A 8 -13.01 8.10 -12.58
N VAL A 9 -12.51 7.00 -12.03
CA VAL A 9 -11.45 7.02 -11.03
C VAL A 9 -10.12 6.99 -11.74
N LEU A 10 -9.37 8.09 -11.68
CA LEU A 10 -8.05 8.17 -12.32
C LEU A 10 -7.03 7.30 -11.59
N PRO A 11 -5.98 6.78 -12.25
CA PRO A 11 -4.96 5.91 -11.66
C PRO A 11 -4.39 6.40 -10.31
N HIS A 12 -4.42 5.56 -9.26
CA HIS A 12 -4.07 5.94 -7.87
C HIS A 12 -3.56 4.78 -6.99
N ALA A 13 -2.55 4.05 -7.45
CA ALA A 13 -1.77 3.02 -6.71
C ALA A 13 -2.49 1.81 -6.05
N ASP A 14 -3.78 1.88 -5.67
CA ASP A 14 -4.48 0.84 -4.93
C ASP A 14 -5.48 0.03 -5.80
N PRO A 15 -5.11 -1.14 -6.34
CA PRO A 15 -6.00 -1.97 -7.15
C PRO A 15 -6.94 -2.86 -6.33
N THR A 16 -6.97 -2.69 -5.01
CA THR A 16 -7.57 -3.64 -4.07
C THR A 16 -8.95 -3.20 -3.60
N VAL A 17 -9.19 -1.91 -3.69
CA VAL A 17 -10.48 -1.26 -3.50
C VAL A 17 -11.03 -0.82 -4.85
N CYS A 18 -12.34 -0.71 -4.93
CA CYS A 18 -13.04 -0.09 -6.04
C CYS A 18 -13.96 0.99 -5.47
N LEU A 19 -14.05 2.12 -6.14
CA LEU A 19 -15.02 3.14 -5.77
C LEU A 19 -16.42 2.71 -6.22
N VAL A 20 -17.42 2.98 -5.40
CA VAL A 20 -18.83 2.81 -5.74
C VAL A 20 -19.55 4.13 -5.55
N ALA A 21 -20.36 4.51 -6.53
CA ALA A 21 -21.15 5.74 -6.52
C ALA A 21 -22.63 5.39 -6.70
N ASP A 22 -23.47 5.78 -5.76
CA ASP A 22 -24.87 5.36 -5.74
C ASP A 22 -25.65 5.85 -6.98
N GLY A 23 -26.15 4.90 -7.77
CA GLY A 23 -26.90 5.17 -8.99
C GLY A 23 -26.05 5.75 -10.14
N ARG A 24 -24.74 5.54 -10.12
CA ARG A 24 -23.81 5.90 -11.22
C ARG A 24 -22.95 4.70 -11.59
N ARG A 25 -22.53 4.61 -12.85
CA ARG A 25 -21.48 3.65 -13.24
C ARG A 25 -20.12 4.23 -12.84
N VAL A 26 -19.25 3.38 -12.30
CA VAL A 26 -17.88 3.73 -11.96
C VAL A 26 -16.92 2.99 -12.89
N HIS A 27 -16.02 3.74 -13.53
CA HIS A 27 -14.93 3.23 -14.34
C HIS A 27 -13.62 3.42 -13.56
N ASP A 28 -13.11 2.34 -13.00
CA ASP A 28 -11.85 2.36 -12.24
C ASP A 28 -10.67 2.17 -13.20
N LEU A 29 -10.08 3.30 -13.61
CA LEU A 29 -9.00 3.30 -14.59
C LEU A 29 -7.68 2.86 -13.97
N HIS A 30 -7.52 2.98 -12.65
CA HIS A 30 -6.35 2.48 -11.95
C HIS A 30 -6.23 0.97 -12.11
N VAL A 31 -7.33 0.27 -11.86
CA VAL A 31 -7.40 -1.19 -11.99
C VAL A 31 -7.08 -1.62 -13.42
N SER A 32 -7.68 -0.97 -14.42
CA SER A 32 -7.40 -1.24 -15.83
C SER A 32 -5.92 -1.02 -16.18
N ALA A 33 -5.31 0.06 -15.67
CA ALA A 33 -3.89 0.33 -15.85
C ALA A 33 -3.03 -0.78 -15.23
N VAL A 34 -3.33 -1.15 -13.99
CA VAL A 34 -2.63 -2.21 -13.25
C VAL A 34 -2.71 -3.57 -13.94
N GLU A 35 -3.89 -3.96 -14.42
CA GLU A 35 -4.09 -5.23 -15.12
C GLU A 35 -3.31 -5.24 -16.44
N ARG A 36 -3.37 -4.14 -17.20
CA ARG A 36 -2.61 -3.97 -18.45
C ARG A 36 -1.10 -3.95 -18.22
N LEU A 37 -0.62 -3.30 -17.15
CA LEU A 37 0.79 -3.32 -16.76
C LEU A 37 1.23 -4.74 -16.38
N GLY A 38 0.40 -5.47 -15.63
CA GLY A 38 0.60 -6.89 -15.37
C GLY A 38 0.72 -7.71 -16.65
N ASP A 39 -0.16 -7.48 -17.61
CA ASP A 39 -0.13 -8.15 -18.92
C ASP A 39 1.08 -7.76 -19.77
N ALA A 40 1.50 -6.49 -19.73
CA ALA A 40 2.70 -6.03 -20.42
C ALA A 40 3.96 -6.67 -19.83
N VAL A 41 4.02 -6.80 -18.51
CA VAL A 41 5.09 -7.51 -17.80
C VAL A 41 5.07 -9.00 -18.14
N LEU A 42 3.88 -9.62 -18.20
CA LEU A 42 3.70 -11.00 -18.65
C LEU A 42 4.21 -11.22 -20.08
N ARG A 43 3.86 -10.32 -21.01
CA ARG A 43 4.36 -10.37 -22.40
C ARG A 43 5.87 -10.18 -22.45
N ARG A 44 6.39 -9.14 -21.79
CA ARG A 44 7.82 -8.86 -21.76
C ARG A 44 8.63 -10.00 -21.15
N TRP A 45 8.13 -10.66 -20.12
CA TRP A 45 8.75 -11.87 -19.58
C TRP A 45 8.83 -12.99 -20.62
N ARG A 46 7.75 -13.22 -21.38
CA ARG A 46 7.74 -14.21 -22.48
C ARG A 46 8.71 -13.83 -23.60
N ASP A 47 8.89 -12.52 -23.83
CA ASP A 47 9.70 -11.98 -24.92
C ASP A 47 11.18 -11.74 -24.51
N HIS A 48 11.54 -11.80 -23.22
CA HIS A 48 12.90 -11.53 -22.73
C HIS A 48 13.77 -12.78 -22.62
N ASP A 49 14.62 -12.98 -23.62
CA ASP A 49 15.69 -13.99 -23.63
C ASP A 49 17.03 -13.48 -23.06
N ALA A 50 17.19 -12.16 -22.82
CA ALA A 50 18.51 -11.52 -22.62
C ALA A 50 18.73 -10.78 -21.28
N GLY A 51 17.83 -10.88 -20.30
CA GLY A 51 17.96 -10.20 -19.00
C GLY A 51 18.73 -11.00 -17.94
N GLU A 52 19.25 -10.33 -16.90
CA GLU A 52 19.85 -11.01 -15.74
C GLU A 52 18.90 -12.08 -15.17
N PRO A 53 19.39 -13.30 -14.86
CA PRO A 53 18.55 -14.41 -14.38
C PRO A 53 17.69 -14.06 -13.17
N ALA A 54 18.21 -13.25 -12.23
CA ALA A 54 17.48 -12.81 -11.05
C ALA A 54 16.26 -11.95 -11.43
N THR A 55 16.42 -10.96 -12.31
CA THR A 55 15.32 -10.12 -12.81
C THR A 55 14.28 -10.97 -13.52
N ARG A 56 14.70 -11.91 -14.37
CA ARG A 56 13.78 -12.85 -15.05
C ARG A 56 13.01 -13.71 -14.05
N ALA A 57 13.67 -14.18 -12.99
CA ALA A 57 13.00 -14.92 -11.92
C ALA A 57 11.96 -14.07 -11.18
N VAL A 58 12.26 -12.79 -10.88
CA VAL A 58 11.28 -11.90 -10.25
C VAL A 58 10.07 -11.68 -11.16
N LEU A 59 10.29 -11.37 -12.44
CA LEU A 59 9.20 -11.18 -13.40
C LEU A 59 8.36 -12.45 -13.59
N ALA A 60 8.99 -13.63 -13.62
CA ALA A 60 8.30 -14.92 -13.70
C ALA A 60 7.47 -15.22 -12.44
N ALA A 61 7.99 -14.89 -11.26
CA ALA A 61 7.26 -15.04 -10.01
C ALA A 61 6.08 -14.08 -9.93
N ALA A 62 6.28 -12.81 -10.34
CA ALA A 62 5.23 -11.81 -10.40
C ALA A 62 4.13 -12.27 -11.37
N ALA A 63 4.52 -12.72 -12.56
CA ALA A 63 3.65 -13.32 -13.56
C ALA A 63 2.78 -14.46 -12.99
N LYS A 64 3.42 -15.43 -12.34
CA LYS A 64 2.75 -16.59 -11.72
C LYS A 64 1.75 -16.15 -10.67
N VAL A 65 2.08 -15.15 -9.87
CA VAL A 65 1.18 -14.63 -8.81
C VAL A 65 0.04 -13.79 -9.38
N LEU A 66 0.30 -12.97 -10.39
CA LEU A 66 -0.74 -12.17 -11.07
C LEU A 66 -1.76 -13.06 -11.80
N ALA A 67 -1.36 -14.25 -12.26
CA ALA A 67 -2.26 -15.27 -12.79
C ALA A 67 -3.03 -16.04 -11.70
N GLY A 68 -2.53 -16.03 -10.46
CA GLY A 68 -3.14 -16.66 -9.29
C GLY A 68 -4.08 -15.74 -8.51
N PHE A 69 -4.59 -16.24 -7.38
CA PHE A 69 -5.71 -15.61 -6.67
C PHE A 69 -5.40 -15.17 -5.22
N ASP A 70 -4.12 -15.08 -4.83
CA ASP A 70 -3.73 -14.50 -3.53
C ASP A 70 -3.59 -12.97 -3.67
N PRO A 71 -4.52 -12.16 -3.11
CA PRO A 71 -4.51 -10.71 -3.27
C PRO A 71 -3.30 -10.04 -2.62
N SER A 72 -2.81 -10.58 -1.49
CA SER A 72 -1.63 -10.04 -0.81
C SER A 72 -0.38 -10.24 -1.66
N ALA A 73 -0.26 -11.43 -2.25
CA ALA A 73 0.81 -11.71 -3.20
C ALA A 73 0.67 -10.85 -4.46
N ARG A 74 -0.56 -10.57 -4.93
CA ARG A 74 -0.83 -9.76 -6.13
C ARG A 74 -0.32 -8.32 -6.01
N VAL A 75 -0.47 -7.67 -4.85
CA VAL A 75 0.09 -6.32 -4.60
C VAL A 75 1.61 -6.35 -4.65
N ALA A 76 2.25 -7.32 -3.99
CA ALA A 76 3.69 -7.49 -4.04
C ALA A 76 4.19 -7.79 -5.47
N ALA A 77 3.47 -8.65 -6.21
CA ALA A 77 3.76 -8.96 -7.60
C ALA A 77 3.65 -7.73 -8.50
N LEU A 78 2.62 -6.91 -8.31
CA LEU A 78 2.46 -5.67 -9.05
C LEU A 78 3.57 -4.67 -8.71
N GLY A 79 3.91 -4.50 -7.44
CA GLY A 79 5.02 -3.64 -7.01
C GLY A 79 6.34 -4.07 -7.64
N ALA A 80 6.65 -5.37 -7.62
CA ALA A 80 7.83 -5.93 -8.28
C ALA A 80 7.78 -5.75 -9.81
N ALA A 81 6.62 -5.95 -10.43
CA ALA A 81 6.40 -5.79 -11.85
C ALA A 81 6.55 -4.34 -12.32
N ILE A 82 6.08 -3.37 -11.53
CA ILE A 82 6.28 -1.93 -11.77
C ILE A 82 7.76 -1.58 -11.61
N ALA A 83 8.39 -2.01 -10.52
CA ALA A 83 9.80 -1.72 -10.24
C ALA A 83 10.77 -2.25 -11.30
N LEU A 84 10.45 -3.40 -11.91
CA LEU A 84 11.30 -4.06 -12.90
C LEU A 84 10.80 -3.91 -14.34
N GLY A 85 9.57 -3.44 -14.54
CA GLY A 85 8.92 -3.33 -15.85
C GLY A 85 9.42 -2.18 -16.72
N ASP A 86 10.09 -1.20 -16.10
CA ASP A 86 10.69 -0.04 -16.76
C ASP A 86 12.21 0.06 -16.49
N PRO A 87 13.02 -0.91 -16.97
CA PRO A 87 14.47 -0.88 -16.77
C PRO A 87 15.15 0.30 -17.48
N GLY A 88 14.45 1.00 -18.37
CA GLY A 88 14.93 2.21 -19.05
C GLY A 88 14.63 3.52 -18.30
N GLY A 89 13.92 3.48 -17.17
CA GLY A 89 13.53 4.67 -16.41
C GLY A 89 12.68 5.65 -17.23
N THR A 90 11.90 5.15 -18.18
CA THR A 90 11.03 5.97 -19.04
C THR A 90 9.74 6.39 -18.36
N TRP A 91 9.37 5.72 -17.27
CA TRP A 91 8.18 6.03 -16.51
C TRP A 91 8.48 7.22 -15.60
N PRO A 92 7.63 8.26 -15.61
CA PRO A 92 7.80 9.41 -14.75
C PRO A 92 7.42 9.12 -13.30
N VAL A 93 7.00 7.89 -12.99
CA VAL A 93 6.46 7.45 -11.71
C VAL A 93 7.10 6.15 -11.23
N ARG A 94 7.20 5.98 -9.92
CA ARG A 94 7.67 4.78 -9.23
C ARG A 94 6.77 4.45 -8.05
N LEU A 95 6.74 3.18 -7.65
CA LEU A 95 6.09 2.79 -6.41
C LEU A 95 7.08 2.92 -5.25
N TRP A 96 6.76 3.74 -4.24
CA TRP A 96 7.51 3.88 -3.00
C TRP A 96 6.59 3.62 -1.81
N LEU A 97 6.92 2.61 -1.00
CA LEU A 97 6.19 2.25 0.23
C LEU A 97 4.73 1.77 0.08
N ASP A 98 4.14 1.88 -1.12
CA ASP A 98 2.73 1.67 -1.51
C ASP A 98 2.16 2.86 -2.29
N ASP A 99 2.90 3.97 -2.29
CA ASP A 99 2.53 5.22 -2.92
C ASP A 99 3.13 5.33 -4.32
N LEU A 100 2.37 5.86 -5.28
CA LEU A 100 2.86 6.16 -6.62
C LEU A 100 3.49 7.56 -6.60
N GLU A 101 4.81 7.59 -6.52
CA GLU A 101 5.60 8.81 -6.46
C GLU A 101 6.15 9.19 -7.83
N LEU A 102 6.45 10.47 -8.05
CA LEU A 102 7.23 10.87 -9.22
C LEU A 102 8.68 10.38 -9.08
N VAL A 103 9.29 9.97 -10.21
CA VAL A 103 10.74 9.68 -10.27
C VAL A 103 11.52 10.97 -10.03
N ASP A 104 11.15 12.03 -10.76
CA ASP A 104 11.74 13.35 -10.68
C ASP A 104 10.72 14.39 -10.22
N GLY A 105 10.95 14.98 -9.05
CA GLY A 105 10.10 16.04 -8.49
C GLY A 105 9.07 15.53 -7.49
N THR A 106 7.92 16.20 -7.43
CA THR A 106 6.84 15.92 -6.47
C THR A 106 5.46 16.18 -7.05
N THR A 107 4.46 15.43 -6.61
CA THR A 107 3.03 15.66 -6.87
C THR A 107 2.47 16.91 -6.17
N GLU A 108 3.27 17.58 -5.34
CA GLU A 108 2.87 18.83 -4.69
C GLU A 108 3.11 20.06 -5.57
N ARG A 109 3.90 19.92 -6.65
CA ARG A 109 4.28 21.01 -7.55
C ARG A 109 3.65 20.85 -8.94
N PRO A 110 2.82 21.81 -9.38
CA PRO A 110 2.22 21.78 -10.71
C PRO A 110 3.22 21.52 -11.85
N SER A 111 4.39 22.15 -11.83
CA SER A 111 5.41 22.00 -12.88
C SER A 111 5.96 20.58 -13.01
N ASP A 112 6.13 19.88 -11.88
CA ASP A 112 6.66 18.52 -11.87
C ASP A 112 5.58 17.52 -12.34
N ILE A 113 4.32 17.75 -11.94
CA ILE A 113 3.16 16.99 -12.42
C ILE A 113 3.00 17.14 -13.93
N LEU A 114 3.08 18.37 -14.45
CA LEU A 114 2.97 18.63 -15.89
C LEU A 114 4.10 17.96 -16.67
N ARG A 115 5.32 17.95 -16.12
CA ARG A 115 6.46 17.22 -16.69
C ARG A 115 6.18 15.71 -16.71
N ALA A 116 5.66 15.16 -15.60
CA ALA A 116 5.30 13.75 -15.50
C ALA A 116 4.15 13.37 -16.43
N ALA A 117 3.17 14.25 -16.63
CA ALA A 117 2.02 14.06 -17.51
C ALA A 117 2.39 13.95 -18.99
N ALA A 118 3.55 14.49 -19.40
CA ALA A 118 4.10 14.28 -20.74
C ALA A 118 4.63 12.85 -20.95
N GLY A 119 4.84 12.10 -19.87
CA GLY A 119 5.20 10.68 -19.90
C GLY A 119 4.00 9.76 -20.20
N VAL A 120 4.29 8.53 -20.65
CA VAL A 120 3.34 7.65 -21.35
C VAL A 120 2.44 6.73 -20.47
N PRO A 121 2.54 6.61 -19.12
CA PRO A 121 2.01 5.40 -18.46
C PRO A 121 0.47 5.24 -18.52
N PHE A 122 -0.29 6.33 -18.69
CA PHE A 122 -1.76 6.32 -18.60
C PHE A 122 -2.48 6.63 -19.92
N THR A 123 -1.81 6.44 -21.06
CA THR A 123 -2.34 6.87 -22.37
C THR A 123 -3.71 6.27 -22.71
N ASP A 124 -3.93 5.00 -22.39
CA ASP A 124 -5.18 4.28 -22.69
C ASP A 124 -6.32 4.69 -21.75
N GLU A 125 -6.01 4.92 -20.47
CA GLU A 125 -6.96 5.42 -19.47
C GLU A 125 -7.41 6.83 -19.83
N VAL A 126 -6.46 7.69 -20.22
CA VAL A 126 -6.76 9.03 -20.74
C VAL A 126 -7.63 8.95 -21.99
N ALA A 127 -7.33 8.05 -22.93
CA ALA A 127 -8.14 7.86 -24.13
C ALA A 127 -9.58 7.41 -23.80
N THR A 128 -9.75 6.55 -22.80
CA THR A 128 -11.06 6.09 -22.32
C THR A 128 -11.91 7.26 -21.83
N VAL A 129 -11.36 8.14 -21.01
CA VAL A 129 -12.07 9.33 -20.51
C VAL A 129 -12.36 10.31 -21.65
N LEU A 130 -11.41 10.53 -22.55
CA LEU A 130 -11.62 11.42 -23.70
C LEU A 130 -12.76 10.94 -24.60
N ALA A 131 -12.87 9.63 -24.84
CA ALA A 131 -13.98 9.07 -25.59
C ALA A 131 -15.33 9.32 -24.90
N ALA A 132 -15.39 9.20 -23.58
CA ALA A 132 -16.59 9.50 -22.80
C ALA A 132 -16.96 10.99 -22.85
N ALA A 133 -15.97 11.87 -22.71
CA ALA A 133 -16.13 13.33 -22.76
C ALA A 133 -16.68 13.87 -24.09
N THR A 134 -16.71 13.06 -25.15
CA THR A 134 -17.38 13.40 -26.42
C THR A 134 -18.90 13.24 -26.38
N ARG A 135 -19.43 12.45 -25.44
CA ARG A 135 -20.85 12.09 -25.36
C ARG A 135 -21.56 12.77 -24.21
N GLU A 136 -20.85 12.96 -23.11
CA GLU A 136 -21.39 13.51 -21.87
C GLU A 136 -20.31 14.28 -21.10
N ARG A 137 -20.70 14.86 -19.97
CA ARG A 137 -19.81 15.53 -19.02
C ARG A 137 -19.38 14.52 -17.95
N PRO A 138 -18.20 13.87 -18.06
CA PRO A 138 -17.78 12.88 -17.08
C PRO A 138 -17.46 13.53 -15.75
N VAL A 139 -17.65 12.77 -14.66
CA VAL A 139 -17.15 13.13 -13.34
C VAL A 139 -15.81 12.42 -13.10
N LEU A 140 -14.74 13.18 -12.86
CA LEU A 140 -13.43 12.64 -12.55
C LEU A 140 -13.23 12.64 -11.03
N TRP A 141 -12.99 11.46 -10.47
CA TRP A 141 -12.77 11.30 -9.04
C TRP A 141 -11.30 11.47 -8.69
N ILE A 142 -10.96 12.53 -7.96
CA ILE A 142 -9.63 12.93 -7.51
C ILE A 142 -9.64 13.03 -5.97
N ASP A 143 -9.31 11.92 -5.32
CA ASP A 143 -9.19 11.84 -3.86
C ASP A 143 -7.73 11.85 -3.40
N ARG A 144 -6.80 11.77 -4.34
CA ARG A 144 -5.37 11.78 -4.06
C ARG A 144 -4.57 12.51 -5.12
N ASP A 145 -3.36 12.92 -4.74
CA ASP A 145 -2.40 13.61 -5.59
C ASP A 145 -1.70 12.69 -6.61
N GLN A 146 -1.63 11.38 -6.37
CA GLN A 146 -1.09 10.42 -7.35
C GLN A 146 -1.93 10.37 -8.65
N GLN A 147 -3.16 10.88 -8.60
CA GLN A 147 -4.06 11.00 -9.75
C GLN A 147 -3.73 12.18 -10.65
N LEU A 148 -2.92 13.12 -10.17
CA LEU A 148 -2.67 14.40 -10.84
C LEU A 148 -1.90 14.26 -12.15
N PRO A 149 -0.91 13.35 -12.32
CA PRO A 149 -0.28 13.14 -13.63
C PRO A 149 -1.29 12.70 -14.69
N ALA A 150 -2.21 11.79 -14.36
CA ALA A 150 -3.27 11.36 -15.27
C ALA A 150 -4.27 12.49 -15.55
N LEU A 151 -4.65 13.27 -14.52
CA LEU A 151 -5.52 14.42 -14.67
C LEU A 151 -4.90 15.49 -15.59
N ALA A 152 -3.61 15.79 -15.39
CA ALA A 152 -2.88 16.77 -16.20
C ALA A 152 -2.76 16.32 -17.66
N ALA A 153 -2.43 15.04 -17.89
CA ALA A 153 -2.36 14.47 -19.24
C ALA A 153 -3.73 14.52 -19.96
N LEU A 154 -4.81 14.29 -19.22
CA LEU A 154 -6.17 14.42 -19.72
C LEU A 154 -6.55 15.88 -20.00
N ALA A 155 -6.23 16.79 -19.09
CA ALA A 155 -6.59 18.20 -19.17
C ALA A 155 -6.05 18.87 -20.45
N HIS A 156 -4.87 18.48 -20.91
CA HIS A 156 -4.27 19.00 -22.16
C HIS A 156 -5.03 18.60 -23.42
N ARG A 157 -5.89 17.58 -23.33
CA ARG A 157 -6.58 16.95 -24.47
C ARG A 157 -8.09 17.16 -24.40
N LEU A 158 -8.64 17.51 -23.24
CA LEU A 158 -10.05 17.83 -23.06
C LEU A 158 -10.43 19.11 -23.81
N ARG A 159 -11.53 19.04 -24.55
CA ARG A 159 -12.14 20.21 -25.22
C ARG A 159 -13.49 20.59 -24.62
N THR A 160 -14.08 19.68 -23.84
CA THR A 160 -15.37 19.84 -23.19
C THR A 160 -15.18 20.00 -21.69
N PRO A 161 -16.05 20.77 -21.01
CA PRO A 161 -16.05 20.86 -19.56
C PRO A 161 -16.21 19.49 -18.91
N VAL A 162 -15.57 19.29 -17.76
CA VAL A 162 -15.72 18.09 -16.91
C VAL A 162 -16.14 18.50 -15.50
N SER A 163 -16.52 17.52 -14.69
CA SER A 163 -16.75 17.74 -13.25
C SER A 163 -15.66 17.01 -12.46
N LEU A 164 -15.11 17.63 -11.42
CA LEU A 164 -14.25 16.95 -10.46
C LEU A 164 -15.03 16.61 -9.19
N ALA A 165 -14.68 15.49 -8.56
CA ALA A 165 -15.17 15.10 -7.23
C ALA A 165 -14.00 14.48 -6.42
N GLY A 166 -14.17 14.35 -5.10
CA GLY A 166 -13.15 13.77 -4.21
C GLY A 166 -12.49 14.78 -3.29
N GLY A 167 -11.94 14.28 -2.17
CA GLY A 167 -11.42 15.14 -1.10
C GLY A 167 -10.26 16.02 -1.55
N PHE A 168 -9.35 15.46 -2.35
CA PHE A 168 -8.22 16.20 -2.91
C PHE A 168 -8.66 17.26 -3.92
N ALA A 169 -9.58 16.93 -4.82
CA ALA A 169 -10.16 17.93 -5.74
C ALA A 169 -10.80 19.10 -4.98
N GLY A 170 -11.55 18.81 -3.91
CA GLY A 170 -12.18 19.84 -3.08
C GLY A 170 -11.15 20.77 -2.42
N ALA A 171 -10.13 20.19 -1.78
CA ALA A 171 -9.08 20.95 -1.10
C ALA A 171 -8.26 21.84 -2.06
N HIS A 172 -8.08 21.40 -3.31
CA HIS A 172 -7.18 22.04 -4.27
C HIS A 172 -7.89 22.65 -5.51
N TRP A 173 -9.21 22.83 -5.45
CA TRP A 173 -10.02 23.27 -6.60
C TRP A 173 -9.52 24.56 -7.25
N ALA A 174 -9.07 25.53 -6.46
CA ALA A 174 -8.56 26.82 -6.94
C ALA A 174 -7.39 26.67 -7.93
N VAL A 175 -6.53 25.66 -7.72
CA VAL A 175 -5.40 25.35 -8.59
C VAL A 175 -5.86 24.47 -9.76
N LEU A 176 -6.57 23.38 -9.45
CA LEU A 176 -6.96 22.38 -10.45
C LEU A 176 -7.89 22.93 -11.53
N ARG A 177 -8.79 23.87 -11.19
CA ARG A 177 -9.67 24.53 -12.17
C ARG A 177 -8.89 25.24 -13.27
N GLY A 178 -7.67 25.68 -13.00
CA GLY A 178 -6.80 26.35 -13.97
C GLY A 178 -6.22 25.41 -15.01
N TRP A 179 -6.29 24.09 -14.79
CA TRP A 179 -5.84 23.08 -15.75
C TRP A 179 -6.97 22.68 -16.71
N LEU A 180 -8.23 22.84 -16.29
CA LEU A 180 -9.39 22.29 -16.97
C LEU A 180 -10.04 23.28 -17.95
N PRO A 181 -10.81 22.79 -18.94
CA PRO A 181 -11.60 23.66 -19.82
C PRO A 181 -12.57 24.56 -19.06
N ALA A 182 -12.80 25.76 -19.59
CA ALA A 182 -13.75 26.72 -19.03
C ALA A 182 -15.14 26.10 -18.89
N GLY A 183 -15.79 26.35 -17.75
CA GLY A 183 -17.08 25.75 -17.40
C GLY A 183 -16.96 24.43 -16.62
N SER A 184 -15.75 23.91 -16.40
CA SER A 184 -15.54 22.79 -15.47
C SER A 184 -15.89 23.17 -14.03
N ASP A 185 -16.38 22.22 -13.24
CA ASP A 185 -16.86 22.47 -11.87
C ASP A 185 -16.40 21.40 -10.88
N LEU A 186 -16.60 21.71 -9.60
CA LEU A 186 -16.45 20.77 -8.50
C LEU A 186 -17.86 20.32 -8.08
N VAL A 187 -18.06 19.02 -7.98
CA VAL A 187 -19.34 18.42 -7.57
C VAL A 187 -19.12 17.49 -6.38
N ASP A 188 -20.14 17.37 -5.55
CA ASP A 188 -20.19 16.34 -4.52
C ASP A 188 -20.83 15.07 -5.12
N VAL A 189 -20.18 13.93 -4.90
CA VAL A 189 -20.70 12.62 -5.30
C VAL A 189 -20.67 11.73 -4.07
N PRO A 190 -21.82 11.24 -3.59
CA PRO A 190 -21.85 10.28 -2.51
C PRO A 190 -21.22 8.99 -3.03
N VAL A 191 -20.07 8.66 -2.47
CA VAL A 191 -19.32 7.46 -2.78
C VAL A 191 -19.00 6.70 -1.52
N TYR A 192 -18.79 5.41 -1.70
CA TYR A 192 -18.12 4.58 -0.73
C TYR A 192 -17.12 3.70 -1.47
N TRP A 193 -16.08 3.30 -0.78
CA TRP A 193 -15.16 2.33 -1.34
C TRP A 193 -15.72 0.94 -1.07
N ARG A 194 -15.41 -0.02 -1.92
CA ARG A 194 -15.77 -1.41 -1.74
C ARG A 194 -14.55 -2.25 -2.00
N LEU A 195 -14.36 -3.27 -1.18
CA LEU A 195 -13.30 -4.24 -1.43
C LEU A 195 -13.65 -5.03 -2.67
N ARG A 196 -12.68 -5.18 -3.57
CA ARG A 196 -12.85 -6.06 -4.72
C ARG A 196 -12.75 -7.49 -4.19
N THR A 197 -13.88 -8.08 -3.83
CA THR A 197 -13.89 -9.40 -3.20
C THR A 197 -13.57 -10.46 -4.21
N CYS A 198 -12.51 -11.20 -3.93
CA CYS A 198 -12.10 -12.41 -4.61
C CYS A 198 -13.04 -13.57 -4.18
N GLY A 199 -14.29 -13.56 -4.66
CA GLY A 199 -15.29 -14.60 -4.37
C GLY A 199 -16.36 -14.24 -3.33
N GLY A 200 -17.53 -13.80 -3.80
CA GLY A 200 -18.82 -14.12 -3.19
C GLY A 200 -19.31 -13.37 -1.94
N GLY A 201 -18.56 -12.44 -1.33
CA GLY A 201 -19.05 -11.71 -0.16
C GLY A 201 -18.63 -10.25 -0.14
N GLU A 202 -19.57 -9.32 -0.36
CA GLU A 202 -19.31 -7.88 -0.32
C GLU A 202 -18.74 -7.44 1.05
N ALA A 203 -17.62 -6.75 1.00
CA ALA A 203 -17.11 -6.00 2.13
C ALA A 203 -17.01 -4.54 1.67
N ARG A 204 -17.85 -3.70 2.27
CA ARG A 204 -17.90 -2.27 1.99
C ARG A 204 -16.82 -1.58 2.82
N TRP A 205 -15.99 -0.80 2.16
CA TRP A 205 -15.02 0.10 2.78
C TRP A 205 -15.74 1.41 3.00
N LEU A 206 -16.34 1.53 4.17
CA LEU A 206 -17.12 2.70 4.52
C LEU A 206 -16.20 3.57 5.36
N THR A 207 -15.82 4.72 4.80
CA THR A 207 -15.53 5.90 5.62
C THR A 207 -16.66 6.02 6.64
N ARG A 208 -16.34 6.37 7.89
CA ARG A 208 -17.24 6.26 9.05
C ARG A 208 -18.69 6.64 8.71
N ALA A 209 -19.52 5.64 8.43
CA ALA A 209 -20.93 5.79 8.12
C ALA A 209 -21.73 5.17 9.27
N ALA A 210 -22.71 5.91 9.79
CA ALA A 210 -23.49 5.48 10.93
C ALA A 210 -24.20 4.13 10.65
N GLY A 211 -24.05 3.18 11.56
CA GLY A 211 -24.74 1.89 11.52
C GLY A 211 -24.17 0.86 10.55
N GLN A 212 -23.00 1.08 9.95
CA GLN A 212 -22.39 0.14 9.00
C GLN A 212 -20.96 -0.28 9.41
N ALA A 213 -20.49 -1.38 8.82
CA ALA A 213 -19.13 -1.86 9.02
C ALA A 213 -18.11 -0.88 8.42
N TRP A 214 -17.14 -0.41 9.20
CA TRP A 214 -16.20 0.63 8.76
C TRP A 214 -14.74 0.31 9.09
N LEU A 215 -13.84 0.93 8.33
CA LEU A 215 -12.41 0.91 8.55
C LEU A 215 -11.84 2.29 8.28
N ASP A 216 -11.07 2.84 9.23
CA ASP A 216 -10.50 4.18 9.10
C ASP A 216 -9.31 4.38 10.06
N TYR A 217 -8.62 5.50 9.92
CA TYR A 217 -7.70 6.00 10.94
C TYR A 217 -8.44 6.30 12.24
N VAL A 218 -7.78 6.05 13.36
CA VAL A 218 -8.24 6.40 14.70
C VAL A 218 -7.26 7.35 15.36
N SER A 219 -7.82 8.36 16.03
CA SER A 219 -7.06 9.32 16.83
C SER A 219 -6.63 8.73 18.17
N ALA A 220 -5.69 9.38 18.86
CA ALA A 220 -5.26 8.94 20.19
C ALA A 220 -6.41 9.02 21.22
N ASP A 221 -7.26 10.04 21.13
CA ASP A 221 -8.44 10.17 22.00
C ASP A 221 -9.41 8.99 21.84
N GLU A 222 -9.61 8.51 20.61
CA GLU A 222 -10.44 7.33 20.36
C GLU A 222 -9.83 6.05 20.91
N VAL A 223 -8.50 5.92 20.84
CA VAL A 223 -7.79 4.80 21.47
C VAL A 223 -7.95 4.85 22.99
N ARG A 224 -7.77 6.03 23.61
CA ARG A 224 -7.91 6.22 25.07
C ARG A 224 -9.33 5.97 25.57
N ALA A 225 -10.34 6.32 24.78
CA ALA A 225 -11.74 6.06 25.10
C ALA A 225 -12.06 4.54 25.18
N ALA A 226 -11.14 3.67 24.74
CA ALA A 226 -11.19 2.20 24.87
C ALA A 226 -12.45 1.54 24.31
N GLY A 227 -13.14 2.22 23.39
CA GLY A 227 -14.36 1.75 22.77
C GLY A 227 -14.30 1.96 21.27
N PRO A 228 -14.01 0.91 20.46
CA PRO A 228 -14.17 1.05 19.02
C PRO A 228 -15.64 1.38 18.73
N ALA A 229 -15.89 2.41 17.92
CA ALA A 229 -17.25 2.77 17.55
C ALA A 229 -17.97 1.56 16.95
N SER A 230 -19.28 1.45 17.18
CA SER A 230 -20.10 0.37 16.61
C SER A 230 -19.83 0.22 15.11
N GLY A 231 -19.59 -1.00 14.64
CA GLY A 231 -19.29 -1.27 13.24
C GLY A 231 -17.79 -1.26 12.87
N CYS A 232 -16.86 -0.92 13.77
CA CYS A 232 -15.43 -0.95 13.45
C CYS A 232 -14.95 -2.37 13.14
N VAL A 233 -14.60 -2.65 11.87
CA VAL A 233 -14.00 -3.93 11.45
C VAL A 233 -12.48 -3.88 11.42
N ALA A 234 -11.88 -2.71 11.18
CA ALA A 234 -10.48 -2.48 11.48
C ALA A 234 -10.23 -0.99 11.78
N ALA A 235 -9.24 -0.72 12.62
CA ALA A 235 -8.79 0.63 12.94
C ALA A 235 -7.33 0.78 12.49
N ILE A 236 -6.98 1.91 11.89
CA ILE A 236 -5.59 2.23 11.49
C ILE A 236 -5.00 3.23 12.47
N LEU A 237 -3.83 2.95 13.01
CA LEU A 237 -3.06 3.87 13.84
C LEU A 237 -1.75 4.21 13.14
N GLY A 238 -1.54 5.48 12.83
CA GLY A 238 -0.25 5.98 12.37
C GLY A 238 0.68 6.22 13.55
N VAL A 239 1.86 5.60 13.55
CA VAL A 239 2.88 5.72 14.60
C VAL A 239 4.16 6.30 14.01
N THR A 240 4.64 7.41 14.57
CA THR A 240 5.89 8.04 14.12
C THR A 240 7.09 7.57 14.93
N ALA A 241 6.88 7.33 16.23
CA ALA A 241 7.93 6.92 17.17
C ALA A 241 7.38 5.93 18.19
N ALA A 242 8.22 5.02 18.68
CA ALA A 242 7.88 4.12 19.78
C ALA A 242 9.05 3.96 20.75
N ASP A 243 8.76 3.98 22.05
CA ASP A 243 9.73 3.81 23.13
C ASP A 243 9.19 2.89 24.25
N ALA A 244 9.91 2.82 25.38
CA ALA A 244 9.55 1.94 26.49
C ALA A 244 8.21 2.29 27.16
N THR A 245 7.73 3.52 27.00
CA THR A 245 6.52 4.01 27.68
C THR A 245 5.30 4.04 26.76
N GLY A 246 5.49 4.08 25.44
CA GLY A 246 4.39 4.11 24.50
C GLY A 246 4.80 4.44 23.07
N VAL A 247 3.82 4.95 22.32
CA VAL A 247 3.98 5.40 20.93
C VAL A 247 3.63 6.88 20.80
N ILE A 248 4.22 7.54 19.82
CA ILE A 248 3.79 8.86 19.33
C ILE A 248 3.03 8.64 18.03
N THR A 249 1.83 9.20 17.97
CA THR A 249 0.91 9.08 16.82
C THR A 249 1.27 10.05 15.70
N ALA A 250 0.69 9.87 14.51
CA ALA A 250 0.83 10.80 13.39
C ALA A 250 0.37 12.22 13.75
N GLU A 251 -0.62 12.35 14.64
CA GLU A 251 -1.13 13.61 15.17
C GLU A 251 -0.18 14.25 16.21
N GLY A 252 0.89 13.56 16.59
CA GLY A 252 1.86 14.01 17.59
C GLY A 252 1.43 13.75 19.03
N GLU A 253 0.35 13.00 19.24
CA GLU A 253 -0.10 12.64 20.58
C GLU A 253 0.62 11.39 21.09
N ARG A 254 0.91 11.37 22.39
CA ARG A 254 1.48 10.18 23.05
C ARG A 254 0.37 9.24 23.52
N LEU A 255 0.49 7.97 23.16
CA LEU A 255 -0.33 6.87 23.66
C LEU A 255 0.56 5.93 24.47
N ASP A 256 0.19 5.66 25.70
CA ASP A 256 0.88 4.65 26.50
C ASP A 256 0.53 3.22 26.03
N TRP A 257 1.42 2.27 26.33
CA TRP A 257 1.22 0.87 25.99
C TRP A 257 -0.08 0.27 26.60
N PRO A 258 -0.44 0.55 27.87
CA PRO A 258 -1.68 0.06 28.46
C PRO A 258 -2.96 0.47 27.69
N ALA A 259 -3.10 1.73 27.31
CA ALA A 259 -4.27 2.22 26.57
C ALA A 259 -4.37 1.56 25.18
N LEU A 260 -3.23 1.47 24.49
CA LEU A 260 -3.15 0.82 23.18
C LEU A 260 -3.48 -0.69 23.27
N THR A 261 -3.02 -1.35 24.33
CA THR A 261 -3.32 -2.76 24.63
C THR A 261 -4.82 -2.96 24.85
N ALA A 262 -5.42 -2.13 25.71
CA ALA A 262 -6.83 -2.20 26.03
C ALA A 262 -7.70 -2.02 24.78
N PHE A 263 -7.37 -1.03 23.94
CA PHE A 263 -8.06 -0.78 22.68
C PHE A 263 -7.93 -1.97 21.71
N ALA A 264 -6.72 -2.48 21.50
CA ALA A 264 -6.47 -3.61 20.60
C ALA A 264 -7.23 -4.87 21.03
N ILE A 265 -7.21 -5.20 22.32
CA ILE A 265 -7.98 -6.32 22.89
C ILE A 265 -9.48 -6.11 22.74
N ALA A 266 -9.99 -4.91 23.02
CA ALA A 266 -11.41 -4.60 22.91
C ALA A 266 -11.91 -4.73 21.45
N LEU A 267 -11.10 -4.27 20.50
CA LEU A 267 -11.38 -4.38 19.07
C LEU A 267 -11.34 -5.86 18.59
N ASP A 268 -10.31 -6.61 18.99
CA ASP A 268 -10.18 -8.03 18.64
C ASP A 268 -11.34 -8.90 19.18
N ARG A 269 -11.78 -8.65 20.42
CA ARG A 269 -12.95 -9.34 21.02
C ARG A 269 -14.25 -9.14 20.24
N ARG A 270 -14.39 -8.03 19.51
CA ARG A 270 -15.53 -7.74 18.63
C ARG A 270 -15.32 -8.25 17.21
N GLY A 271 -14.20 -8.95 16.99
CA GLY A 271 -13.78 -9.46 15.70
C GLY A 271 -13.14 -8.42 14.78
N GLY A 272 -12.90 -7.20 15.25
CA GLY A 272 -12.17 -6.18 14.52
C GLY A 272 -10.65 -6.38 14.60
N ARG A 273 -9.87 -5.49 13.98
CA ARG A 273 -8.40 -5.56 13.97
C ARG A 273 -7.75 -4.18 14.08
N LEU A 274 -6.71 -4.05 14.90
CA LEU A 274 -5.85 -2.87 14.89
C LEU A 274 -4.72 -3.05 13.86
N LEU A 275 -4.62 -2.11 12.93
CA LEU A 275 -3.57 -1.97 11.93
C LEU A 275 -2.65 -0.83 12.34
N VAL A 276 -1.35 -1.04 12.28
CA VAL A 276 -0.36 0.00 12.61
C VAL A 276 0.53 0.29 11.42
N GLU A 277 0.66 1.57 11.10
CA GLU A 277 1.58 2.07 10.07
C GLU A 277 2.66 2.92 10.71
N GLN A 278 3.91 2.65 10.37
CA GLN A 278 5.01 3.51 10.77
C GLN A 278 5.14 4.70 9.82
N MET A 279 4.99 5.93 10.33
CA MET A 279 5.14 7.15 9.56
C MET A 279 6.60 7.62 9.61
N LEU A 280 7.26 7.70 8.45
CA LEU A 280 8.68 7.98 8.31
C LEU A 280 8.94 9.46 8.11
N GLY A 281 9.86 10.02 8.90
CA GLY A 281 10.36 11.39 8.74
C GLY A 281 9.54 12.45 9.46
N ALA A 282 8.86 12.07 10.55
CA ALA A 282 8.27 13.04 11.45
C ALA A 282 9.36 14.00 12.03
N PRO A 283 9.00 15.23 12.43
CA PRO A 283 9.94 16.20 12.96
C PRO A 283 10.80 15.65 14.12
N GLY A 284 12.12 15.69 13.95
CA GLY A 284 13.09 15.20 14.94
C GLY A 284 13.41 13.70 14.86
N GLU A 285 12.78 12.96 13.95
CA GLU A 285 13.14 11.57 13.69
C GLU A 285 14.48 11.46 12.97
N THR A 286 15.26 10.46 13.36
CA THR A 286 16.55 10.08 12.79
C THR A 286 16.45 8.67 12.20
N ALA A 287 17.45 8.27 11.40
CA ALA A 287 17.59 6.89 10.96
C ALA A 287 17.56 5.90 12.15
N GLN A 288 18.27 6.20 13.23
CA GLN A 288 18.36 5.33 14.41
C GLN A 288 17.02 5.23 15.15
N SER A 289 16.32 6.35 15.39
CA SER A 289 15.01 6.32 16.06
C SER A 289 13.93 5.66 15.22
N THR A 290 14.01 5.81 13.89
CA THR A 290 13.12 5.13 12.94
C THR A 290 13.29 3.61 13.00
N LEU A 291 14.53 3.12 12.99
CA LEU A 291 14.81 1.68 13.13
C LEU A 291 14.41 1.15 14.50
N GLY A 292 14.71 1.89 15.57
CA GLY A 292 14.30 1.55 16.92
C GLY A 292 12.78 1.47 17.08
N THR A 293 12.04 2.37 16.43
CA THR A 293 10.58 2.33 16.38
C THR A 293 10.10 1.07 15.66
N ALA A 294 10.71 0.72 14.52
CA ALA A 294 10.35 -0.49 13.79
C ALA A 294 10.58 -1.75 14.64
N ASP A 295 11.69 -1.81 15.38
CA ASP A 295 11.98 -2.91 16.31
C ASP A 295 10.93 -2.98 17.42
N ARG A 296 10.60 -1.85 18.07
CA ARG A 296 9.56 -1.81 19.11
C ARG A 296 8.19 -2.23 18.62
N LEU A 297 7.77 -1.78 17.44
CA LEU A 297 6.49 -2.17 16.83
C LEU A 297 6.45 -3.67 16.50
N ALA A 298 7.57 -4.20 16.00
CA ALA A 298 7.69 -5.60 15.66
C ALA A 298 7.68 -6.52 16.89
N ASP A 299 8.29 -6.08 17.99
CA ASP A 299 8.47 -6.88 19.20
C ASP A 299 7.31 -6.72 20.21
N ALA A 300 6.41 -5.76 19.99
CA ALA A 300 5.27 -5.53 20.88
C ALA A 300 4.29 -6.72 20.89
N ASP A 301 4.01 -7.25 22.09
CA ASP A 301 3.04 -8.32 22.31
C ASP A 301 1.60 -7.78 22.37
N LEU A 302 1.13 -7.26 21.24
CA LEU A 302 -0.22 -6.72 21.07
C LEU A 302 -1.00 -7.49 20.01
N PRO A 303 -2.33 -7.63 20.15
CA PRO A 303 -3.20 -8.23 19.14
C PRO A 303 -3.46 -7.26 17.97
N TRP A 304 -2.38 -6.76 17.39
CA TRP A 304 -2.37 -5.86 16.25
C TRP A 304 -1.65 -6.47 15.05
N ARG A 305 -1.73 -5.78 13.92
CA ARG A 305 -0.98 -6.10 12.71
C ARG A 305 -0.19 -4.88 12.29
N ILE A 306 1.07 -5.08 11.95
CA ILE A 306 1.84 -4.05 11.29
C ILE A 306 1.50 -4.09 9.80
N ALA A 307 0.95 -2.99 9.32
CA ALA A 307 0.61 -2.83 7.92
C ALA A 307 1.86 -2.50 7.09
N GLY A 308 2.69 -1.58 7.56
CA GLY A 308 3.88 -1.17 6.83
C GLY A 308 4.37 0.18 7.29
N SER A 309 4.97 0.92 6.38
CA SER A 309 5.47 2.27 6.63
C SER A 309 5.07 3.22 5.51
N ARG A 310 4.88 4.50 5.82
CA ARG A 310 4.55 5.56 4.85
C ARG A 310 5.34 6.84 5.11
N PRO A 311 5.44 7.74 4.12
CA PRO A 311 5.97 9.08 4.37
C PRO A 311 5.09 9.82 5.38
N PHE A 312 5.72 10.50 6.34
CA PHE A 312 4.99 11.37 7.25
C PHE A 312 4.58 12.66 6.53
N HIS A 313 3.34 13.08 6.75
CA HIS A 313 2.83 14.39 6.37
C HIS A 313 2.44 15.16 7.63
N LEU A 314 2.86 16.42 7.73
CA LEU A 314 2.50 17.25 8.87
C LEU A 314 0.98 17.50 8.84
N PRO A 315 0.24 17.19 9.92
CA PRO A 315 -1.19 17.43 9.97
C PRO A 315 -1.51 18.92 9.78
N ALA A 316 -2.64 19.19 9.10
CA ALA A 316 -3.18 20.54 9.02
C ALA A 316 -3.45 21.06 10.44
N GLN A 317 -3.00 22.29 10.72
CA GLN A 317 -3.22 22.92 12.01
C GLN A 317 -4.63 23.50 12.08
N ARG A 318 -5.16 23.64 13.29
CA ARG A 318 -6.37 24.44 13.50
C ARG A 318 -6.06 25.91 13.16
N ASP A 319 -7.06 26.60 12.62
CA ASP A 319 -6.91 28.00 12.20
C ASP A 319 -6.26 28.86 13.29
N GLY A 320 -5.17 29.54 12.92
CA GLY A 320 -4.42 30.46 13.79
C GLY A 320 -3.39 29.83 14.73
N ALA A 321 -3.26 28.50 14.79
CA ALA A 321 -2.21 27.85 15.58
C ALA A 321 -0.85 27.91 14.86
N ALA A 322 0.22 28.17 15.62
CA ALA A 322 1.57 28.05 15.09
C ALA A 322 1.84 26.58 14.69
N PRO A 323 2.51 26.32 13.55
CA PRO A 323 2.82 24.96 13.14
C PRO A 323 3.64 24.22 14.19
N GLY A 324 3.11 23.08 14.63
CA GLY A 324 3.75 22.26 15.64
C GLY A 324 3.36 20.80 15.53
N TRP A 325 4.21 19.95 16.09
CA TRP A 325 3.99 18.51 16.16
C TRP A 325 4.62 17.96 17.45
N ALA A 326 3.88 17.09 18.15
CA ALA A 326 4.29 16.52 19.43
C ALA A 326 4.77 17.56 20.46
N GLY A 327 4.06 18.69 20.55
CA GLY A 327 4.38 19.79 21.46
C GLY A 327 5.63 20.60 21.09
N ARG A 328 6.21 20.35 19.90
CA ARG A 328 7.39 21.07 19.41
C ARG A 328 7.00 21.97 18.23
N PRO A 329 7.54 23.20 18.16
CA PRO A 329 7.37 24.03 16.98
C PRO A 329 8.05 23.37 15.77
N VAL A 330 7.41 23.45 14.61
CA VAL A 330 7.93 22.95 13.35
C VAL A 330 8.09 24.12 12.40
N THR A 331 9.32 24.35 11.91
CA THR A 331 9.56 25.37 10.89
C THR A 331 8.96 24.92 9.57
N VAL A 332 7.84 25.52 9.20
CA VAL A 332 7.23 25.31 7.88
C VAL A 332 8.05 26.03 6.82
N LEU A 333 8.42 25.30 5.78
CA LEU A 333 9.16 25.85 4.66
C LEU A 333 8.20 26.68 3.79
N PRO A 334 8.61 27.88 3.33
CA PRO A 334 7.89 28.57 2.28
C PRO A 334 7.87 27.68 1.03
N GLY A 335 6.71 27.55 0.39
CA GLY A 335 6.52 26.59 -0.68
C GLY A 335 5.77 27.15 -1.87
N ASP A 336 6.30 26.86 -3.06
CA ASP A 336 5.66 26.90 -4.37
C ASP A 336 4.72 25.69 -4.61
N ALA A 337 4.52 24.88 -3.58
CA ALA A 337 3.79 23.62 -3.59
C ALA A 337 2.28 23.87 -3.47
N ALA A 338 1.68 24.38 -4.54
CA ALA A 338 0.26 24.73 -4.62
C ALA A 338 -0.68 23.52 -4.38
N LEU A 339 -0.14 22.30 -4.41
CA LEU A 339 -0.86 21.03 -4.28
C LEU A 339 -0.33 20.19 -3.10
N ALA A 340 0.31 20.82 -2.11
CA ALA A 340 0.85 20.12 -0.95
C ALA A 340 -0.26 19.44 -0.12
N ARG A 341 -0.02 18.20 0.35
CA ARG A 341 -0.96 17.45 1.20
C ARG A 341 -1.09 18.06 2.61
N GLY A 342 -0.12 18.88 2.99
CA GLY A 342 -0.04 19.56 4.29
C GLY A 342 1.12 20.57 4.30
N PRO A 343 1.38 21.25 5.42
CA PRO A 343 2.49 22.19 5.51
C PRO A 343 3.83 21.46 5.35
N ARG A 344 4.70 22.00 4.50
CA ARG A 344 6.03 21.41 4.24
C ARG A 344 7.01 21.78 5.33
N PHE A 345 7.93 20.88 5.66
CA PHE A 345 9.00 21.12 6.62
C PHE A 345 10.28 20.40 6.17
N ALA A 346 11.41 20.69 6.82
CA ALA A 346 12.65 19.97 6.55
C ALA A 346 12.56 18.54 7.10
N GLN A 347 12.27 17.59 6.21
CA GLN A 347 12.15 16.17 6.52
C GLN A 347 13.49 15.46 6.27
N ALA A 348 13.89 14.58 7.19
CA ALA A 348 15.03 13.71 6.96
C ALA A 348 14.75 12.76 5.79
N ASP A 349 15.69 12.62 4.85
CA ASP A 349 15.57 11.60 3.82
C ASP A 349 15.85 10.21 4.42
N LEU A 350 14.76 9.48 4.69
CA LEU A 350 14.80 8.14 5.27
C LEU A 350 14.65 7.04 4.22
N ARG A 351 14.79 7.35 2.92
CA ARG A 351 14.71 6.34 1.86
C ARG A 351 15.77 5.25 2.03
N ALA A 352 16.98 5.62 2.47
CA ALA A 352 18.07 4.68 2.67
C ALA A 352 17.80 3.64 3.78
N VAL A 353 16.99 3.98 4.79
CA VAL A 353 16.65 3.06 5.90
C VAL A 353 15.37 2.26 5.66
N GLN A 354 14.63 2.55 4.59
CA GLN A 354 13.37 1.87 4.31
C GLN A 354 13.49 0.34 4.17
N PRO A 355 14.52 -0.22 3.51
CA PRO A 355 14.64 -1.68 3.39
C PRO A 355 14.80 -2.34 4.75
N ASP A 356 15.57 -1.68 5.63
CA ASP A 356 15.84 -2.09 7.00
C ASP A 356 14.62 -1.97 7.91
N VAL A 357 13.82 -0.90 7.78
CA VAL A 357 12.52 -0.76 8.45
C VAL A 357 11.59 -1.89 8.02
N THR A 358 11.47 -2.12 6.71
CA THR A 358 10.60 -3.14 6.14
C THR A 358 10.98 -4.53 6.63
N ALA A 359 12.28 -4.85 6.66
CA ALA A 359 12.77 -6.13 7.18
C ALA A 359 12.43 -6.33 8.66
N ARG A 360 12.55 -5.29 9.49
CA ARG A 360 12.19 -5.33 10.92
C ARG A 360 10.70 -5.51 11.12
N LEU A 361 9.87 -4.71 10.46
CA LEU A 361 8.41 -4.79 10.59
C LEU A 361 7.87 -6.15 10.12
N ARG A 362 8.49 -6.78 9.10
CA ARG A 362 8.13 -8.13 8.64
C ARG A 362 8.27 -9.22 9.70
N ARG A 363 9.06 -9.01 10.76
CA ARG A 363 9.16 -9.97 11.88
C ARG A 363 7.80 -10.21 12.56
N ARG A 364 6.89 -9.22 12.51
CA ARG A 364 5.53 -9.34 13.10
C ARG A 364 4.51 -9.97 12.13
N GLY A 365 4.90 -10.19 10.88
CA GLY A 365 4.08 -10.85 9.87
C GLY A 365 4.08 -10.13 8.52
N ARG A 366 3.04 -10.40 7.74
CA ARG A 366 2.88 -9.86 6.40
C ARG A 366 2.65 -8.35 6.48
N LEU A 367 3.51 -7.59 5.83
CA LEU A 367 3.24 -6.17 5.57
C LEU A 367 2.25 -6.09 4.41
N ALA A 368 1.19 -5.34 4.64
CA ALA A 368 0.24 -4.90 3.64
C ALA A 368 -0.10 -3.45 3.98
N PRO A 369 -0.07 -2.51 3.03
CA PRO A 369 -0.44 -1.12 3.26
C PRO A 369 -1.76 -1.02 4.03
N ALA A 370 -1.92 -0.25 5.12
CA ALA A 370 -3.07 -0.47 6.02
C ALA A 370 -4.44 -0.27 5.36
N ARG A 371 -4.52 0.67 4.42
CA ARG A 371 -5.73 0.92 3.61
C ARG A 371 -6.14 -0.30 2.79
N VAL A 372 -5.13 -1.07 2.36
CA VAL A 372 -5.21 -2.34 1.63
C VAL A 372 -5.30 -3.55 2.58
N ALA A 373 -4.60 -3.53 3.72
CA ALA A 373 -4.47 -4.64 4.66
C ALA A 373 -5.79 -4.94 5.35
N GLY A 374 -6.51 -3.90 5.74
CA GLY A 374 -7.83 -4.02 6.30
C GLY A 374 -8.81 -4.77 5.41
N ALA A 375 -8.65 -4.61 4.10
CA ALA A 375 -9.41 -5.36 3.11
C ALA A 375 -9.11 -6.85 3.16
N TYR A 376 -7.84 -7.18 3.32
CA TYR A 376 -7.32 -8.54 3.28
C TYR A 376 -7.38 -9.28 4.60
N LEU A 377 -7.51 -8.57 5.72
CA LEU A 377 -7.64 -9.18 7.04
C LEU A 377 -8.97 -9.93 7.25
N ARG A 378 -10.02 -9.60 6.48
CA ARG A 378 -11.25 -10.41 6.46
C ARG A 378 -11.01 -11.78 5.80
N LEU A 379 -10.16 -11.86 4.77
CA LEU A 379 -9.82 -13.09 4.04
C LEU A 379 -8.79 -13.96 4.78
N ALA A 380 -7.91 -13.35 5.59
CA ALA A 380 -6.88 -14.07 6.33
C ALA A 380 -7.41 -14.88 7.53
N ARG A 381 -8.68 -14.72 7.94
CA ARG A 381 -9.32 -15.63 8.90
C ARG A 381 -9.48 -17.05 8.35
N ASP A 382 -9.49 -17.21 7.04
CA ASP A 382 -9.79 -18.47 6.36
C ASP A 382 -8.53 -19.22 5.91
N THR A 383 -7.34 -18.66 6.11
CA THR A 383 -6.10 -19.44 5.97
C THR A 383 -5.80 -20.06 7.33
N PRO A 384 -5.88 -21.40 7.49
CA PRO A 384 -5.47 -22.05 8.72
C PRO A 384 -4.08 -21.54 9.09
N ALA A 385 -3.88 -21.17 10.35
CA ALA A 385 -2.52 -21.02 10.85
C ALA A 385 -1.82 -22.34 10.53
N ALA A 386 -0.82 -22.31 9.66
CA ALA A 386 -0.08 -23.51 9.34
C ALA A 386 0.48 -24.07 10.64
N ASP A 387 0.36 -25.38 10.86
CA ASP A 387 0.95 -26.10 12.00
C ASP A 387 2.49 -26.20 11.85
N GLY A 388 3.14 -25.06 11.58
CA GLY A 388 4.57 -24.94 11.38
C GLY A 388 4.96 -23.86 10.37
N PRO A 389 6.28 -23.64 10.18
CA PRO A 389 6.80 -22.66 9.24
C PRO A 389 6.33 -22.91 7.81
N ALA A 390 5.90 -21.86 7.12
CA ALA A 390 5.45 -21.90 5.72
C ALA A 390 6.11 -20.77 4.91
N LEU A 391 6.10 -20.84 3.58
CA LEU A 391 6.52 -19.70 2.76
C LEU A 391 5.57 -18.51 3.00
N ALA A 392 6.13 -17.31 3.15
CA ALA A 392 5.33 -16.09 3.24
C ALA A 392 4.62 -15.81 1.88
N PRO A 393 3.46 -15.14 1.84
CA PRO A 393 2.84 -14.72 0.58
C PRO A 393 3.74 -13.83 -0.23
N GLY A 394 3.59 -13.93 -1.55
CA GLY A 394 4.49 -13.26 -2.46
C GLY A 394 5.89 -13.88 -2.47
N VAL A 395 6.17 -14.91 -1.63
CA VAL A 395 7.33 -15.78 -1.79
C VAL A 395 6.96 -16.93 -2.70
N VAL A 396 7.62 -17.00 -3.85
CA VAL A 396 7.27 -17.90 -4.95
C VAL A 396 8.51 -18.65 -5.40
N VAL A 397 8.37 -19.94 -5.64
CA VAL A 397 9.41 -20.70 -6.34
C VAL A 397 9.08 -20.74 -7.83
N VAL A 398 10.06 -20.35 -8.63
CA VAL A 398 10.04 -20.42 -10.10
C VAL A 398 11.27 -21.15 -10.62
N THR A 399 11.16 -21.72 -11.81
CA THR A 399 12.28 -22.35 -12.51
C THR A 399 12.52 -21.60 -13.81
N ILE A 400 13.74 -21.11 -14.02
CA ILE A 400 14.17 -20.37 -15.21
C ILE A 400 15.47 -21.03 -15.68
N ASP A 401 15.51 -21.43 -16.95
CA ASP A 401 16.67 -22.06 -17.59
C ASP A 401 17.25 -23.26 -16.82
N GLY A 402 16.38 -24.06 -16.18
CA GLY A 402 16.78 -25.21 -15.36
C GLY A 402 17.26 -24.86 -13.94
N GLU A 403 17.37 -23.58 -13.59
CA GLU A 403 17.69 -23.12 -12.24
C GLU A 403 16.42 -22.83 -11.43
N CYS A 404 16.40 -23.24 -10.16
CA CYS A 404 15.30 -22.95 -9.24
C CYS A 404 15.59 -21.70 -8.42
N TRP A 405 14.63 -20.79 -8.39
CA TRP A 405 14.72 -19.52 -7.69
C TRP A 405 13.57 -19.39 -6.69
N LEU A 406 13.92 -19.07 -5.46
CA LEU A 406 12.98 -18.54 -4.48
C LEU A 406 12.95 -17.02 -4.64
N VAL A 407 11.78 -16.48 -4.89
CA VAL A 407 11.58 -15.05 -5.13
C VAL A 407 10.70 -14.49 -4.04
N ASP A 408 11.20 -13.48 -3.32
CA ASP A 408 10.42 -12.63 -2.42
C ASP A 408 10.00 -11.38 -3.19
N LEU A 409 8.75 -11.39 -3.70
CA LEU A 409 8.21 -10.29 -4.51
C LEU A 409 8.12 -8.98 -3.73
N ALA A 410 7.89 -9.05 -2.43
CA ALA A 410 7.75 -7.87 -1.60
C ALA A 410 9.11 -7.21 -1.33
N ALA A 411 10.21 -7.97 -1.31
CA ALA A 411 11.58 -7.43 -1.24
C ALA A 411 12.23 -7.25 -2.62
N VAL A 412 11.59 -7.69 -3.71
CA VAL A 412 12.21 -7.81 -5.04
C VAL A 412 13.56 -8.54 -4.97
N ARG A 413 13.60 -9.64 -4.19
CA ARG A 413 14.82 -10.38 -3.87
C ARG A 413 14.71 -11.82 -4.34
N THR A 414 15.83 -12.37 -4.79
CA THR A 414 15.92 -13.76 -5.23
C THR A 414 16.98 -14.54 -4.47
N LEU A 415 16.71 -15.81 -4.21
CA LEU A 415 17.66 -16.78 -3.69
C LEU A 415 17.69 -17.98 -4.64
N ARG A 416 18.87 -18.35 -5.14
CA ARG A 416 19.03 -19.57 -5.93
C ARG A 416 18.93 -20.78 -5.01
N LEU A 417 18.07 -21.73 -5.36
CA LEU A 417 17.87 -22.97 -4.60
C LEU A 417 18.53 -24.15 -5.32
N ASP A 418 18.94 -25.15 -4.53
CA ASP A 418 19.20 -26.48 -5.08
C ASP A 418 17.94 -26.99 -5.81
N PRO A 419 18.05 -27.54 -7.04
CA PRO A 419 16.88 -27.96 -7.82
C PRO A 419 15.97 -28.96 -7.11
N ARG A 420 16.51 -29.84 -6.25
CA ARG A 420 15.72 -30.83 -5.50
C ARG A 420 14.90 -30.18 -4.40
N ILE A 421 15.46 -29.16 -3.75
CA ILE A 421 14.76 -28.33 -2.75
C ILE A 421 13.71 -27.48 -3.47
N GLY A 422 14.10 -26.80 -4.55
CA GLY A 422 13.24 -25.93 -5.35
C GLY A 422 12.01 -26.66 -5.88
N ALA A 423 12.17 -27.82 -6.51
CA ALA A 423 11.04 -28.59 -7.04
C ALA A 423 10.02 -28.99 -5.96
N ARG A 424 10.49 -29.35 -4.75
CA ARG A 424 9.61 -29.70 -3.62
C ARG A 424 8.88 -28.49 -3.06
N LEU A 425 9.57 -27.37 -2.90
CA LEU A 425 8.95 -26.13 -2.43
C LEU A 425 7.97 -25.55 -3.47
N ALA A 426 8.25 -25.69 -4.77
CA ALA A 426 7.37 -25.24 -5.84
C ALA A 426 6.04 -25.99 -5.90
N ALA A 427 6.01 -27.23 -5.40
CA ALA A 427 4.82 -28.06 -5.32
C ALA A 427 3.96 -27.80 -4.06
N LEU A 428 4.44 -26.97 -3.12
CA LEU A 428 3.67 -26.63 -1.93
C LEU A 428 2.43 -25.80 -2.29
N PRO A 429 1.25 -26.17 -1.80
CA PRO A 429 0.11 -25.26 -1.79
C PRO A 429 0.46 -23.98 -1.01
N PRO A 430 -0.11 -22.82 -1.37
CA PRO A 430 0.07 -21.59 -0.61
C PRO A 430 -0.28 -21.79 0.88
N GLY A 431 0.63 -21.36 1.77
CA GLY A 431 0.46 -21.50 3.22
C GLY A 431 0.68 -22.92 3.78
N ALA A 432 0.97 -23.92 2.94
CA ALA A 432 1.34 -25.24 3.45
C ALA A 432 2.69 -25.19 4.21
N PRO A 433 2.83 -25.94 5.30
CA PRO A 433 4.07 -25.94 6.08
C PRO A 433 5.20 -26.57 5.26
N ILE A 434 6.43 -26.05 5.42
CA ILE A 434 7.64 -26.53 4.74
C ILE A 434 7.84 -28.03 4.96
N THR A 435 7.47 -28.55 6.14
CA THR A 435 7.56 -29.99 6.47
C THR A 435 6.79 -30.88 5.49
N SER A 436 5.68 -30.41 4.93
CA SER A 436 4.87 -31.19 3.98
C SER A 436 5.60 -31.45 2.65
N ALA A 437 6.48 -30.54 2.21
CA ALA A 437 7.33 -30.73 1.02
C ALA A 437 8.41 -31.80 1.21
N PHE A 438 8.73 -32.16 2.45
CA PHE A 438 9.82 -33.07 2.81
C PHE A 438 9.30 -34.21 3.69
N THR A 439 8.08 -34.69 3.41
CA THR A 439 7.45 -35.80 4.11
C THR A 439 8.39 -37.01 4.18
N GLY A 440 8.57 -37.57 5.38
CA GLY A 440 9.48 -38.69 5.63
C GLY A 440 10.96 -38.31 5.83
N ASN A 441 11.33 -37.03 5.76
CA ASN A 441 12.70 -36.57 6.01
C ASN A 441 12.74 -35.28 6.86
N THR A 442 12.49 -35.46 8.16
CA THR A 442 12.43 -34.37 9.16
C THR A 442 13.74 -33.58 9.26
N ARG A 443 14.89 -34.22 9.08
CA ARG A 443 16.20 -33.56 9.12
C ARG A 443 16.38 -32.58 7.96
N VAL A 444 16.02 -32.99 6.74
CA VAL A 444 16.05 -32.09 5.58
C VAL A 444 15.03 -30.96 5.74
N ALA A 445 13.81 -31.28 6.20
CA ALA A 445 12.80 -30.26 6.49
C ALA A 445 13.31 -29.19 7.47
N ALA A 446 13.94 -29.62 8.57
CA ALA A 446 14.52 -28.74 9.58
C ALA A 446 15.68 -27.89 9.01
N GLY A 447 16.59 -28.50 8.24
CA GLY A 447 17.69 -27.79 7.60
C GLY A 447 17.22 -26.72 6.60
N VAL A 448 16.25 -27.07 5.75
CA VAL A 448 15.64 -26.11 4.80
C VAL A 448 14.91 -25.00 5.54
N THR A 449 14.16 -25.33 6.60
CA THR A 449 13.47 -24.34 7.42
C THR A 449 14.45 -23.37 8.07
N ALA A 450 15.55 -23.86 8.66
CA ALA A 450 16.57 -23.01 9.27
C ALA A 450 17.26 -22.10 8.24
N MET A 451 17.61 -22.65 7.06
CA MET A 451 18.17 -21.88 5.95
C MET A 451 17.23 -20.75 5.52
N LEU A 452 15.94 -21.05 5.32
CA LEU A 452 14.97 -20.05 4.88
C LEU A 452 14.60 -19.04 5.97
N ALA A 453 14.58 -19.44 7.26
CA ALA A 453 14.33 -18.56 8.38
C ALA A 453 15.34 -17.39 8.42
N GLY A 454 16.61 -17.66 8.16
CA GLY A 454 17.67 -16.64 8.09
C GLY A 454 17.49 -15.62 6.96
N THR A 455 16.62 -15.89 5.99
CA THR A 455 16.32 -14.97 4.88
C THR A 455 15.06 -14.13 5.10
N GLY A 456 14.23 -14.45 6.09
CA GLY A 456 12.98 -13.75 6.36
C GLY A 456 11.84 -14.06 5.38
N VAL A 457 11.93 -15.16 4.62
CA VAL A 457 10.92 -15.58 3.63
C VAL A 457 9.87 -16.56 4.19
N LEU A 458 9.97 -16.90 5.48
CA LEU A 458 9.04 -17.79 6.16
C LEU A 458 8.02 -17.02 7.00
N ALA A 459 6.78 -17.52 7.04
CA ALA A 459 5.76 -17.17 8.01
C ALA A 459 5.63 -18.27 9.07
N GLY A 460 5.16 -17.93 10.27
CA GLY A 460 4.87 -18.91 11.33
C GLY A 460 6.09 -19.47 12.07
N VAL A 461 7.27 -18.87 11.90
CA VAL A 461 8.45 -19.21 12.71
C VAL A 461 8.44 -18.33 13.97
N PRO A 462 8.32 -18.90 15.19
CA PRO A 462 8.61 -18.13 16.39
C PRO A 462 10.06 -17.70 16.32
N HIS A 463 10.35 -16.39 16.41
CA HIS A 463 11.74 -15.96 16.42
C HIS A 463 12.45 -16.54 17.64
N ALA A 464 13.52 -17.28 17.40
CA ALA A 464 14.47 -17.61 18.45
C ALA A 464 15.04 -16.29 18.98
N ASP A 465 14.84 -16.03 20.26
CA ASP A 465 15.43 -14.90 20.96
C ASP A 465 16.96 -14.96 20.78
N PRO A 466 17.59 -14.01 20.07
CA PRO A 466 19.03 -14.05 19.83
C PRO A 466 19.84 -13.82 21.12
N GLY A 467 19.21 -13.54 22.26
CA GLY A 467 19.84 -13.30 23.56
C GLY A 467 19.89 -14.50 24.52
N GLY A 468 19.47 -15.69 24.12
CA GLY A 468 19.35 -16.86 25.00
C GLY A 468 20.63 -17.64 25.29
N HIS A 469 21.75 -16.99 25.60
CA HIS A 469 22.87 -17.65 26.30
C HIS A 469 22.85 -17.20 27.77
N ARG A 470 22.38 -18.09 28.65
CA ARG A 470 22.63 -18.01 30.09
C ARG A 470 24.06 -18.46 30.39
#